data_AF-E6SC66-F1
#
_entry.id   AF-E6SC66-F1
#
_cell.length_a   1.000
_cell.length_b   1.000
_cell.length_c   1.000
_cell.angle_alpha   90.00
_cell.angle_beta   90.00
_cell.angle_gamma   90.00
#
_symmetry.space_group_name_H-M   'P 1'
#
loop_
_entity.id
_entity.type
_entity.pdbx_description
1 polymer ?
#
loop_
_entity_poly.entity_id
_entity_poly.type
_entity_poly.pdbx_seq_one_letter_code
_entity_poly.pdbx_strand_id
1 'polypeptide(L)'
;MNATSTPFSLRYAWARGLFERGDHLAAAAAFAELLAEVESAESAEAVAADGEQPVLHSTTDLRTYLARAYFHSAQFGRAEEVVRGLIEESPTDGYAHLLLGRTLQRAGRHAEAARPLALAEILGDYERPKAYGGPDE
;
A
#
# COMPACT_ATOMS: atom_id res chain seq x y z
N MET A 1 -11.34 17.34 26.21
CA MET A 1 -9.99 16.80 25.94
C MET A 1 -9.89 16.67 24.43
N ASN A 2 -9.31 17.67 23.76
CA ASN A 2 -9.31 17.73 22.29
C ASN A 2 -8.30 16.73 21.76
N ALA A 3 -8.67 15.95 20.74
CA ALA A 3 -7.87 14.89 20.13
C ALA A 3 -6.56 15.37 19.45
N THR A 4 -6.18 16.64 19.63
CA THR A 4 -5.16 17.35 18.85
C THR A 4 -3.74 17.29 19.45
N SER A 5 -3.41 16.35 20.34
CA SER A 5 -2.10 16.38 21.02
C SER A 5 -1.18 15.18 20.77
N THR A 6 -1.64 14.13 20.09
CA THR A 6 -0.77 12.96 19.83
C THR A 6 0.07 13.21 18.57
N PRO A 7 1.41 13.31 18.66
CA PRO A 7 2.26 13.56 17.51
C PRO A 7 2.09 12.49 16.43
N PHE A 8 2.19 12.86 15.15
CA PHE A 8 2.10 11.95 14.00
C PHE A 8 3.01 10.72 14.18
N SER A 9 4.27 10.93 14.59
CA SER A 9 5.24 9.85 14.80
C SER A 9 4.80 8.82 15.85
N LEU A 10 4.11 9.27 16.91
CA LEU A 10 3.59 8.39 17.95
C LEU A 10 2.40 7.59 17.45
N ARG A 11 1.49 8.21 16.69
CA ARG A 11 0.37 7.51 16.05
C ARG A 11 0.85 6.51 15.01
N TYR A 12 1.85 6.87 14.21
CA TYR A 12 2.47 5.96 13.24
C TYR A 12 3.18 4.77 13.92
N ALA A 13 3.93 5.01 15.00
CA ALA A 13 4.54 3.94 15.79
C ALA A 13 3.48 3.02 16.42
N TRP A 14 2.38 3.59 16.92
CA TRP A 14 1.27 2.81 17.46
C TRP A 14 0.57 1.95 16.40
N ALA A 15 0.30 2.52 15.22
CA ALA A 15 -0.28 1.81 14.08
C ALA A 15 0.61 0.65 13.60
N ARG A 16 1.93 0.86 13.53
CA ARG A 16 2.90 -0.23 13.26
C ARG A 16 2.86 -1.30 14.35
N GLY A 17 2.79 -0.92 15.62
CA GLY A 17 2.66 -1.87 16.71
C GLY A 17 1.38 -2.72 16.63
N LEU A 18 0.26 -2.14 16.18
CA LEU A 18 -0.97 -2.91 15.91
C LEU A 18 -0.75 -3.93 14.79
N PHE A 19 -0.12 -3.50 13.71
CA PHE A 19 0.19 -4.35 12.56
C PHE A 19 1.09 -5.53 12.95
N GLU A 20 2.15 -5.27 13.72
CA GLU A 20 3.09 -6.30 14.20
C GLU A 20 2.43 -7.32 15.13
N ARG A 21 1.43 -6.91 15.91
CA ARG A 21 0.64 -7.81 16.77
C ARG A 21 -0.42 -8.62 16.01
N GLY A 22 -0.62 -8.34 14.73
CA GLY A 22 -1.62 -9.01 13.89
C GLY A 22 -3.02 -8.37 13.93
N ASP A 23 -3.21 -7.24 14.62
CA ASP A 23 -4.47 -6.49 14.56
C ASP A 23 -4.52 -5.63 13.29
N HIS A 24 -4.65 -6.32 12.16
CA HIS A 24 -4.56 -5.71 10.85
C HIS A 24 -5.75 -4.80 10.52
N LEU A 25 -6.92 -5.04 11.12
CA LEU A 25 -8.09 -4.18 10.93
C LEU A 25 -7.89 -2.83 11.62
N ALA A 26 -7.49 -2.84 12.90
CA ALA A 26 -7.21 -1.60 13.62
C ALA A 26 -6.00 -0.87 13.02
N ALA A 27 -4.96 -1.61 12.61
CA ALA A 27 -3.82 -1.02 11.93
C ALA A 27 -4.21 -0.32 10.63
N ALA A 28 -5.07 -0.95 9.81
CA ALA A 28 -5.55 -0.35 8.56
C ALA A 28 -6.30 0.96 8.80
N ALA A 29 -7.19 0.99 9.81
CA ALA A 29 -7.89 2.23 10.18
C ALA A 29 -6.91 3.34 10.59
N ALA A 30 -5.94 3.01 11.46
CA ALA A 30 -4.96 3.98 11.95
C ALA A 30 -4.05 4.52 10.82
N PHE A 31 -3.60 3.66 9.90
CA PHE A 31 -2.81 4.09 8.75
C PHE A 31 -3.62 4.93 7.75
N ALA A 32 -4.90 4.60 7.55
CA ALA A 32 -5.78 5.37 6.67
C ALA A 32 -6.03 6.79 7.20
N GLU A 33 -6.23 6.94 8.52
CA GLU A 33 -6.35 8.25 9.16
C GLU A 33 -5.07 9.08 9.00
N LEU A 34 -3.90 8.47 9.21
CA LEU A 34 -2.61 9.14 9.02
C LEU A 34 -2.40 9.58 7.58
N LEU A 35 -2.79 8.76 6.61
CA LEU A 35 -2.65 9.10 5.19
C LEU A 35 -3.58 10.25 4.81
N ALA A 36 -4.83 10.23 5.26
CA ALA A 36 -5.78 11.31 5.02
C ALA A 36 -5.32 12.65 5.63
N GLU A 37 -4.66 12.63 6.78
CA GLU A 37 -4.05 13.83 7.38
C GLU A 37 -2.91 14.39 6.52
N VAL A 38 -2.04 13.53 5.97
CA VAL A 38 -0.97 13.97 5.07
C VAL A 38 -1.54 14.54 3.78
N GLU A 39 -2.50 13.84 3.15
CA GLU A 39 -3.14 14.30 1.92
C GLU A 39 -3.89 15.63 2.11
N SER A 40 -4.51 15.83 3.28
CA SER A 40 -5.13 17.12 3.64
C SER A 40 -4.10 18.23 3.85
N ALA A 41 -2.92 17.92 4.43
CA ALA A 41 -1.85 18.90 4.61
C ALA A 41 -1.24 19.29 3.26
N GLU A 42 -0.94 18.30 2.41
CA GLU A 42 -0.45 18.52 1.04
C GLU A 42 -1.45 19.32 0.20
N SER A 43 -2.75 19.05 0.33
CA SER A 43 -3.79 19.82 -0.35
C SER A 43 -3.82 21.29 0.12
N ALA A 44 -3.64 21.55 1.42
CA ALA A 44 -3.60 22.90 1.95
C ALA A 44 -2.35 23.66 1.49
N GLU A 45 -1.21 22.97 1.41
CA GLU A 45 0.05 23.51 0.89
C GLU A 45 -0.01 23.74 -0.62
N ALA A 46 -0.64 22.85 -1.39
CA ALA A 46 -0.82 22.98 -2.83
C ALA A 46 -1.73 24.17 -3.21
N VAL A 47 -2.74 24.50 -2.39
CA VAL A 47 -3.53 25.73 -2.56
C VAL A 47 -2.69 26.99 -2.28
N ALA A 48 -1.61 26.88 -1.50
CA ALA A 48 -0.70 27.97 -1.19
C ALA A 48 0.52 28.05 -2.14
N ALA A 49 0.87 26.96 -2.83
CA ALA A 49 2.07 26.85 -3.66
C ALA A 49 1.77 27.08 -5.14
N ASP A 50 2.28 28.21 -5.67
CA ASP A 50 2.12 28.66 -7.06
C ASP A 50 3.12 27.95 -8.01
N GLY A 51 3.07 26.61 -8.09
CA GLY A 51 3.58 25.88 -9.25
C GLY A 51 4.87 25.06 -9.16
N GLU A 52 5.28 24.53 -8.00
CA GLU A 52 6.37 23.54 -7.93
C GLU A 52 5.87 22.22 -7.31
N GLN A 53 6.06 21.10 -8.03
CA GLN A 53 5.53 19.79 -7.66
C GLN A 53 6.34 19.15 -6.51
N PRO A 54 5.71 18.76 -5.39
CA PRO A 54 6.40 18.12 -4.27
C PRO A 54 6.83 16.69 -4.62
N VAL A 55 8.04 16.32 -4.20
CA VAL A 55 8.62 15.00 -4.45
C VAL A 55 8.17 14.03 -3.35
N LEU A 56 7.17 13.19 -3.67
CA LEU A 56 6.36 12.33 -2.79
C LEU A 56 7.07 11.04 -2.31
N HIS A 57 8.16 11.14 -1.53
CA HIS A 57 8.85 9.95 -1.00
C HIS A 57 8.47 9.61 0.46
N SER A 58 7.77 10.48 1.18
CA SER A 58 7.45 10.29 2.61
C SER A 58 6.22 9.42 2.86
N THR A 59 5.30 9.32 1.89
CA THR A 59 4.02 8.61 2.01
C THR A 59 4.08 7.16 1.51
N THR A 60 5.10 6.79 0.73
CA THR A 60 5.25 5.45 0.14
C THR A 60 5.27 4.35 1.19
N ASP A 61 6.04 4.51 2.27
CA ASP A 61 6.10 3.55 3.38
C ASP A 61 4.73 3.41 4.07
N LEU A 62 4.06 4.53 4.33
CA LEU A 62 2.75 4.56 4.95
C LEU A 62 1.69 3.85 4.09
N ARG A 63 1.66 4.14 2.79
CA ARG A 63 0.79 3.47 1.80
C ARG A 63 1.09 1.98 1.70
N THR A 64 2.37 1.60 1.76
CA THR A 64 2.79 0.19 1.77
C THR A 64 2.27 -0.54 3.01
N TYR A 65 2.41 0.05 4.21
CA TYR A 65 1.84 -0.52 5.42
C TYR A 65 0.30 -0.60 5.38
N LEU A 66 -0.36 0.43 4.86
CA LEU A 66 -1.81 0.46 4.70
C LEU A 66 -2.29 -0.66 3.77
N ALA A 67 -1.68 -0.80 2.59
CA ALA A 67 -1.98 -1.86 1.63
C ALA A 67 -1.82 -3.25 2.24
N ARG A 68 -0.72 -3.48 2.98
CA ARG A 68 -0.50 -4.74 3.70
C ARG A 68 -1.55 -4.98 4.76
N ALA A 69 -1.93 -3.95 5.54
CA ALA A 69 -2.97 -4.06 6.56
C ALA A 69 -4.34 -4.41 5.94
N TYR A 70 -4.69 -3.79 4.80
CA TYR A 70 -5.88 -4.15 4.04
C TYR A 70 -5.83 -5.60 3.51
N PHE A 71 -4.68 -6.02 2.96
CA PHE A 71 -4.49 -7.39 2.50
C PHE A 71 -4.69 -8.43 3.62
N HIS A 72 -4.08 -8.20 4.79
CA HIS A 72 -4.18 -9.13 5.92
C HIS A 72 -5.57 -9.13 6.57
N SER A 73 -6.29 -8.00 6.55
CA SER A 73 -7.68 -7.90 7.02
C SER A 73 -8.73 -8.27 5.96
N ALA A 74 -8.32 -8.87 4.84
CA ALA A 74 -9.18 -9.31 3.74
C ALA A 74 -9.99 -8.20 3.03
N GLN A 75 -9.55 -6.94 3.13
CA GLN A 75 -10.14 -5.80 2.44
C GLN A 75 -9.52 -5.63 1.04
N PHE A 76 -9.68 -6.64 0.18
CA PHE A 76 -8.91 -6.75 -1.07
C PHE A 76 -9.12 -5.60 -2.06
N GLY A 77 -10.33 -5.06 -2.17
CA GLY A 77 -10.58 -3.91 -3.06
C GLY A 77 -9.79 -2.67 -2.64
N ARG A 78 -9.75 -2.38 -1.33
CA ARG A 78 -8.98 -1.25 -0.79
C ARG A 78 -7.48 -1.48 -0.89
N ALA A 79 -7.02 -2.72 -0.67
CA ALA A 79 -5.63 -3.08 -0.87
C ALA A 79 -5.21 -2.87 -2.33
N GLU A 80 -6.01 -3.33 -3.29
CA GLU A 80 -5.74 -3.16 -4.73
C GLU A 80 -5.62 -1.69 -5.12
N GLU A 81 -6.53 -0.84 -4.66
CA GLU A 81 -6.52 0.61 -4.96
C GLU A 81 -5.21 1.26 -4.51
N VAL A 82 -4.81 1.05 -3.25
CA VAL A 82 -3.57 1.62 -2.71
C VAL A 82 -2.34 1.10 -3.45
N VAL A 83 -2.29 -0.20 -3.76
CA VAL A 83 -1.14 -0.79 -4.46
C VAL A 83 -1.03 -0.32 -5.91
N ARG A 84 -2.15 -0.09 -6.59
CA ARG A 84 -2.12 0.49 -7.94
C ARG A 84 -1.54 1.90 -7.92
N GLY A 85 -1.90 2.72 -6.93
CA GLY A 85 -1.28 4.04 -6.74
C GLY A 85 0.24 3.95 -6.50
N LEU A 86 0.69 3.00 -5.68
CA LEU A 86 2.14 2.75 -5.47
C LEU A 86 2.86 2.37 -6.77
N ILE A 87 2.22 1.57 -7.64
CA ILE A 87 2.79 1.18 -8.94
C ILE A 87 2.79 2.36 -9.93
N GLU A 88 1.79 3.23 -9.88
CA GLU A 88 1.77 4.46 -10.70
C GLU A 88 2.92 5.40 -10.32
N GLU A 89 3.21 5.52 -9.01
CA GLU A 89 4.35 6.30 -8.50
C GLU A 89 5.69 5.63 -8.83
N SER A 90 5.79 4.31 -8.66
CA SER A 90 7.00 3.54 -8.91
C SER A 90 6.70 2.25 -9.69
N PRO A 91 6.71 2.29 -11.03
CA PRO A 91 6.38 1.14 -11.87
C PRO A 91 7.32 -0.05 -11.71
N THR A 92 8.54 0.19 -11.21
CA THR A 92 9.61 -0.80 -11.01
C THR A 92 9.61 -1.41 -9.61
N ASP A 93 8.69 -1.03 -8.72
CA ASP A 93 8.58 -1.63 -7.39
C ASP A 93 8.05 -3.08 -7.48
N GLY A 94 8.98 -4.05 -7.43
CA GLY A 94 8.65 -5.46 -7.44
C GLY A 94 7.78 -5.90 -6.25
N TYR A 95 7.91 -5.24 -5.09
CA TYR A 95 7.10 -5.58 -3.91
C TYR A 95 5.65 -5.13 -4.08
N ALA A 96 5.42 -3.94 -4.65
CA ALA A 96 4.08 -3.49 -5.00
C ALA A 96 3.40 -4.45 -5.99
N HIS A 97 4.12 -4.88 -7.04
CA HIS A 97 3.61 -5.90 -7.98
C HIS A 97 3.29 -7.23 -7.31
N LEU A 98 4.14 -7.69 -6.37
CA LEU A 98 3.88 -8.90 -5.58
C LEU A 98 2.59 -8.75 -4.76
N LEU A 99 2.43 -7.63 -4.05
CA LEU A 99 1.28 -7.38 -3.19
C LEU A 99 -0.02 -7.29 -4.01
N LEU A 100 0.01 -6.66 -5.18
CA LEU A 100 -1.12 -6.64 -6.12
C LEU A 100 -1.49 -8.06 -6.57
N GLY A 101 -0.50 -8.82 -7.02
CA GLY A 101 -0.67 -10.21 -7.44
C GLY A 101 -1.33 -11.06 -6.36
N ARG A 102 -0.79 -11.04 -5.14
CA ARG A 102 -1.34 -11.80 -4.00
C ARG A 102 -2.73 -11.34 -3.59
N THR A 103 -3.00 -10.03 -3.65
CA THR A 103 -4.32 -9.47 -3.37
C THR A 103 -5.36 -10.00 -4.36
N LEU A 104 -5.06 -9.95 -5.65
CA LEU A 104 -5.94 -10.46 -6.71
C LEU A 104 -6.14 -11.97 -6.59
N GLN A 105 -5.10 -12.74 -6.23
CA GLN A 105 -5.25 -14.19 -5.96
C GLN A 105 -6.23 -14.47 -4.82
N ARG A 106 -6.12 -13.76 -3.69
CA ARG A 106 -7.01 -13.96 -2.55
C ARG A 106 -8.43 -13.43 -2.80
N ALA A 107 -8.59 -12.49 -3.72
CA ALA A 107 -9.88 -12.05 -4.22
C ALA A 107 -10.49 -13.01 -5.26
N GLY A 108 -9.82 -14.10 -5.64
CA GLY A 108 -10.28 -15.07 -6.64
C GLY A 108 -10.09 -14.61 -8.10
N ARG A 109 -9.43 -13.47 -8.34
CA ARG A 109 -9.19 -12.88 -9.67
C ARG A 109 -7.89 -13.38 -10.26
N HIS A 110 -7.85 -14.70 -10.46
CA HIS A 110 -6.64 -15.44 -10.82
C HIS A 110 -6.02 -15.02 -12.16
N ALA A 111 -6.85 -14.75 -13.18
CA ALA A 111 -6.38 -14.31 -14.48
C ALA A 111 -5.68 -12.94 -14.42
N GLU A 112 -6.20 -12.01 -13.62
CA GLU A 112 -5.64 -10.67 -13.49
C GLU A 112 -4.36 -10.65 -12.64
N ALA A 113 -4.23 -11.60 -11.71
CA ALA A 113 -3.03 -11.75 -10.88
C ALA A 113 -1.78 -12.19 -11.67
N ALA A 114 -1.94 -12.81 -12.83
CA ALA A 114 -0.82 -13.38 -13.59
C ALA A 114 0.23 -12.32 -13.94
N ARG A 115 -0.18 -11.21 -14.57
CA ARG A 115 0.78 -10.18 -15.02
C ARG A 115 1.54 -9.52 -13.86
N PRO A 116 0.89 -9.04 -12.78
CA PRO A 116 1.62 -8.49 -11.62
C PRO A 116 2.60 -9.49 -11.01
N LEU A 117 2.24 -10.77 -10.90
CA LEU A 117 3.14 -11.78 -10.34
C LEU A 117 4.38 -12.03 -11.22
N ALA A 118 4.25 -11.96 -12.55
CA ALA A 118 5.43 -12.02 -13.44
C ALA A 118 6.35 -10.81 -13.25
N LEU A 119 5.77 -9.61 -13.12
CA LEU A 119 6.55 -8.40 -12.90
C LEU A 119 7.26 -8.44 -11.54
N ALA A 120 6.61 -8.97 -10.51
CA ALA A 120 7.23 -9.18 -9.20
C ALA A 120 8.46 -10.11 -9.28
N GLU A 121 8.36 -11.19 -10.04
CA GLU A 121 9.47 -12.13 -10.27
C GLU A 121 10.65 -11.45 -10.97
N ILE A 122 10.39 -10.70 -12.04
CA ILE A 122 11.42 -10.00 -12.82
C ILE A 122 12.09 -8.86 -12.03
N LEU A 123 11.29 -8.08 -11.29
CA LEU A 123 11.76 -6.84 -10.65
C LEU A 123 12.28 -7.04 -9.23
N GLY A 124 11.83 -8.08 -8.52
CA GLY A 124 12.09 -8.29 -7.10
C GLY A 124 12.55 -9.68 -6.71
N ASP A 125 12.81 -10.56 -7.69
CA ASP A 125 13.23 -11.96 -7.47
C ASP A 125 12.21 -12.77 -6.63
N TYR A 126 10.91 -12.44 -6.77
CA TYR A 126 9.84 -13.12 -6.04
C TYR A 126 9.31 -14.34 -6.80
N GLU A 127 9.28 -15.52 -6.17
CA GLU A 127 8.80 -16.75 -6.81
C GLU A 127 7.29 -16.71 -7.12
N ARG A 128 6.92 -16.94 -8.38
CA ARG A 128 5.53 -17.06 -8.83
C ARG A 128 4.96 -18.46 -8.49
N PRO A 129 3.72 -18.56 -7.94
CA PRO A 129 3.08 -19.85 -7.73
C PRO A 129 2.79 -20.62 -9.02
N LYS A 130 3.16 -21.91 -9.08
CA LYS A 130 2.99 -22.81 -10.24
C LYS A 130 1.57 -22.93 -10.82
N ALA A 131 0.54 -22.54 -10.07
CA ALA A 131 -0.86 -22.62 -10.51
C ALA A 131 -1.25 -21.62 -11.62
N TYR A 132 -0.34 -20.74 -12.05
CA TYR A 132 -0.59 -19.66 -13.02
C TYR A 132 0.46 -19.71 -14.13
N GLY A 133 0.40 -20.74 -14.97
CA GLY A 133 1.15 -20.88 -16.23
C GLY A 133 2.54 -20.27 -16.24
N GLY A 134 3.57 -21.10 -16.03
CA GLY A 134 4.90 -20.75 -16.54
C GLY A 134 4.83 -20.52 -18.06
N PRO A 135 5.78 -19.79 -18.66
CA PRO A 135 5.86 -19.75 -20.12
C PRO A 135 5.83 -21.20 -20.61
N ASP A 136 4.88 -21.53 -21.48
CA ASP A 136 4.74 -22.89 -22.00
C ASP A 136 6.11 -23.39 -22.50
N GLU A 137 6.67 -24.43 -21.86
CA GLU A 137 7.74 -25.27 -22.39
C GLU A 137 7.14 -26.52 -23.03
#